data_AF-A0A7T0JPK0-F1
#
_entry.id   AF-A0A7T0JPK0-F1
#
_cell.length_a   1.000
_cell.length_b   1.000
_cell.length_c   1.000
_cell.angle_alpha   90.00
_cell.angle_beta   90.00
_cell.angle_gamma   90.00
#
_symmetry.space_group_name_H-M   'P 1'
#
loop_
_entity.id
_entity.type
_entity.pdbx_description
1 polymer ?
#
loop_
_entity_poly.entity_id
_entity_poly.type
_entity_poly.pdbx_seq_one_letter_code
_entity_poly.pdbx_strand_id
1 'polypeptide(L)'
;MSLYLAMRLLLLSSLFFLLPGCAGYNSAYSNRPADIYDPYAQSGIDELLAFGASMANMPESGRADVCRSLLNTQKLSPSDGKQLHLMVGRLLSEACGDIPRILDGVQAVSPGYASDERVQRLIAIHTQTLTRMHNQSKKLNTAEQKQKKVKTVLESKETAEPKKDENRLLREKLDAIRSMEKQMDESVESN
;
A
#
# COMPACT_ATOMS: atom_id res chain seq x y z
N MET A 1 43.10 14.06 -61.85
CA MET A 1 41.91 14.80 -61.38
C MET A 1 40.64 13.94 -61.26
N SER A 2 40.43 12.90 -62.09
CA SER A 2 39.19 12.10 -62.06
C SER A 2 38.97 11.27 -60.78
N LEU A 3 40.03 10.71 -60.18
CA LEU A 3 39.92 9.87 -58.97
C LEU A 3 39.47 10.64 -57.72
N TYR A 4 39.87 11.91 -57.61
CA TYR A 4 39.57 12.75 -56.44
C TYR A 4 38.11 13.20 -56.43
N LEU A 5 37.53 13.38 -57.62
CA LEU A 5 36.11 13.67 -57.78
C LEU A 5 35.25 12.46 -57.39
N ALA A 6 35.67 11.25 -57.78
CA ALA A 6 35.00 10.00 -57.45
C ALA A 6 35.01 9.72 -55.93
N MET A 7 36.13 9.96 -55.24
CA MET A 7 36.20 9.80 -53.79
C MET A 7 35.32 10.79 -53.02
N ARG A 8 35.22 12.04 -53.48
CA ARG A 8 34.32 13.04 -52.87
C ARG A 8 32.85 12.67 -53.03
N LEU A 9 32.46 12.14 -54.19
CA LEU A 9 31.09 11.68 -54.45
C LEU A 9 30.71 10.48 -53.57
N LEU A 10 31.63 9.53 -53.35
CA LEU A 10 31.42 8.39 -52.45
C LEU A 10 31.25 8.82 -50.99
N LEU A 11 32.07 9.76 -50.50
CA LEU A 11 31.96 10.31 -49.15
C LEU A 11 30.66 11.07 -48.89
N LEU A 12 30.18 11.83 -49.89
CA LEU A 12 28.88 12.52 -49.81
C LEU A 12 27.69 11.53 -49.81
N SER A 13 27.81 10.41 -50.54
CA SER A 13 26.77 9.39 -50.57
C SER A 13 26.62 8.62 -49.24
N SER A 14 27.71 8.41 -48.50
CA SER A 14 27.64 7.67 -47.22
C SER A 14 26.97 8.49 -46.11
N LEU A 15 27.06 9.83 -46.18
CA LEU A 15 26.43 10.74 -45.22
C LEU A 15 24.88 10.66 -45.28
N PHE A 16 24.29 10.32 -46.43
CA PHE A 16 22.85 10.15 -46.59
C PHE A 16 22.30 8.85 -45.99
N PHE A 17 23.12 7.80 -45.85
CA PHE A 17 22.68 6.53 -45.25
C PHE A 17 22.68 6.54 -43.72
N LEU A 18 23.22 7.58 -43.08
CA LEU A 18 23.26 7.76 -41.62
C LEU A 18 22.08 8.57 -41.07
N LEU A 19 21.10 8.91 -41.90
CA LEU A 19 19.81 9.45 -41.47
C LEU A 19 18.78 8.30 -41.45
N PRO A 20 18.67 7.50 -40.37
CA PRO A 20 17.46 6.74 -40.15
C PRO A 20 16.34 7.76 -39.92
N GLY A 21 15.61 8.07 -40.98
CA GLY A 21 14.36 8.80 -40.87
C GLY A 21 13.45 8.02 -39.92
N CYS A 22 13.02 8.66 -38.84
CA CYS A 22 11.88 8.24 -38.06
C CYS A 22 10.66 8.24 -38.99
N ALA A 23 10.44 7.14 -39.71
CA ALA A 23 9.17 6.87 -40.35
C ALA A 23 8.15 6.70 -39.21
N GLY A 24 7.43 7.79 -38.93
CA GLY A 24 6.28 7.78 -38.05
C GLY A 24 5.36 6.66 -38.49
N TYR A 25 5.21 5.70 -37.58
CA TYR A 25 4.36 4.54 -37.73
C TYR A 25 2.96 4.96 -38.18
N ASN A 26 2.46 4.28 -39.22
CA ASN A 26 1.08 4.37 -39.70
C ASN A 26 0.10 4.51 -38.53
N SER A 27 -0.54 5.67 -38.37
CA SER A 27 -1.81 5.73 -37.67
C SER A 27 -2.84 5.06 -38.59
N ALA A 28 -2.87 3.72 -38.57
CA ALA A 28 -4.12 3.05 -38.83
C ALA A 28 -5.15 3.76 -37.95
N TYR A 29 -6.15 4.35 -38.59
CA TYR A 29 -7.29 4.99 -37.96
C TYR A 29 -7.96 3.93 -37.10
N SER A 30 -7.43 3.70 -35.90
CA SER A 30 -8.10 2.88 -34.92
C SER A 30 -9.31 3.70 -34.56
N ASN A 31 -10.50 3.19 -34.89
CA ASN A 31 -11.70 3.49 -34.15
C ASN A 31 -11.45 3.12 -32.68
N ARG A 32 -10.65 3.93 -31.97
CA ARG A 32 -10.57 3.87 -30.52
C ARG A 32 -11.89 4.47 -30.05
N PRO A 33 -12.74 3.70 -29.34
CA PRO A 33 -13.86 4.30 -28.65
C PRO A 33 -13.30 5.46 -27.81
N ALA A 34 -14.02 6.59 -27.81
CA ALA A 34 -13.62 7.86 -27.17
C ALA A 34 -12.75 7.59 -25.95
N ASP A 35 -11.51 8.09 -25.99
CA ASP A 35 -10.50 7.90 -24.94
C ASP A 35 -11.15 8.30 -23.61
N ILE A 36 -11.56 7.31 -22.82
CA ILE A 36 -12.17 7.54 -21.52
C ILE A 36 -11.03 8.10 -20.68
N TYR A 37 -11.00 9.42 -20.55
CA TYR A 37 -9.98 10.12 -19.78
C TYR A 37 -9.93 9.51 -18.38
N ASP A 38 -8.84 8.81 -18.10
CA ASP A 38 -8.59 8.16 -16.84
C ASP A 38 -7.45 8.91 -16.15
N PRO A 39 -7.76 9.78 -15.16
CA PRO A 39 -6.75 10.60 -14.50
C PRO A 39 -5.73 9.77 -13.73
N TYR A 40 -5.97 8.47 -13.56
CA TYR A 40 -5.10 7.56 -12.82
C TYR A 40 -4.27 6.64 -13.73
N ALA A 41 -4.45 6.68 -15.06
CA ALA A 41 -3.74 5.77 -15.97
C ALA A 41 -2.24 6.08 -16.08
N GLN A 42 -1.86 7.35 -15.95
CA GLN A 42 -0.48 7.82 -15.88
C GLN A 42 -0.30 8.63 -14.59
N SER A 43 0.83 8.47 -13.90
CA SER A 43 1.01 9.11 -12.59
C SER A 43 2.46 9.54 -12.39
N GLY A 44 2.72 10.83 -12.53
CA GLY A 44 3.97 11.43 -12.09
C GLY A 44 4.00 11.57 -10.57
N ILE A 45 5.13 12.04 -10.05
CA ILE A 45 5.31 12.24 -8.61
C ILE A 45 4.33 13.27 -8.05
N ASP A 46 4.12 14.38 -8.77
CA ASP A 46 3.30 15.49 -8.28
C ASP A 46 1.83 15.06 -8.16
N GLU A 47 1.33 14.24 -9.10
CA GLU A 47 0.00 13.66 -9.04
C GLU A 47 -0.15 12.68 -7.88
N LEU A 48 0.83 11.80 -7.64
CA LEU A 48 0.80 10.85 -6.52
C LEU A 48 0.82 11.56 -5.16
N LEU A 49 1.62 12.62 -5.04
CA LEU A 49 1.68 13.44 -3.83
C LEU A 49 0.38 14.22 -3.61
N ALA A 50 -0.16 14.83 -4.68
CA ALA A 50 -1.45 15.53 -4.63
C ALA A 50 -2.59 14.58 -4.25
N PHE A 51 -2.60 13.37 -4.79
CA PHE A 51 -3.57 12.33 -4.43
C PHE A 51 -3.47 11.95 -2.95
N GLY A 52 -2.25 11.69 -2.45
CA GLY A 52 -2.02 11.38 -1.04
C GLY A 52 -2.49 12.52 -0.11
N ALA A 53 -2.16 13.76 -0.46
CA ALA A 53 -2.59 14.95 0.29
C ALA A 53 -4.13 15.11 0.28
N SER A 54 -4.76 14.87 -0.87
CA SER A 54 -6.22 14.91 -1.01
C SER A 54 -6.88 13.83 -0.13
N MET A 55 -6.41 12.58 -0.19
CA MET A 55 -6.92 11.50 0.66
C MET A 55 -6.73 11.77 2.16
N ALA A 56 -5.59 12.34 2.56
CA ALA A 56 -5.33 12.66 3.96
C ALA A 56 -6.35 13.67 4.54
N ASN A 57 -6.87 14.57 3.71
CA ASN A 57 -7.87 15.56 4.08
C ASN A 57 -9.33 15.05 3.99
N MET A 58 -9.55 13.84 3.46
CA MET A 58 -10.89 13.25 3.39
C MET A 58 -11.28 12.55 4.69
N PRO A 59 -12.59 12.44 5.00
CA PRO A 59 -13.06 11.52 6.03
C PRO A 59 -12.80 10.05 5.62
N GLU A 60 -12.84 9.15 6.60
CA GLU A 60 -12.57 7.71 6.38
C GLU A 60 -13.49 7.09 5.33
N SER A 61 -14.79 7.43 5.36
CA SER A 61 -15.77 6.97 4.36
C SER A 61 -15.41 7.41 2.95
N GLY A 62 -15.05 8.69 2.78
CA GLY A 62 -14.62 9.24 1.48
C GLY A 62 -13.36 8.56 0.96
N ARG A 63 -12.36 8.33 1.81
CA ARG A 63 -11.17 7.54 1.44
C ARG A 63 -11.55 6.14 0.99
N ALA A 64 -12.47 5.48 1.70
CA ALA A 64 -12.90 4.13 1.36
C ALA A 64 -13.59 4.06 0.00
N ASP A 65 -14.43 5.03 -0.33
CA ASP A 65 -15.14 5.09 -1.62
C ASP A 65 -14.19 5.33 -2.79
N VAL A 66 -13.22 6.25 -2.63
CA VAL A 66 -12.15 6.47 -3.63
C VAL A 66 -11.36 5.19 -3.86
N CYS A 67 -10.92 4.53 -2.79
CA CYS A 67 -10.19 3.26 -2.88
C CYS A 67 -10.98 2.15 -3.60
N ARG A 68 -12.27 1.98 -3.28
CA ARG A 68 -13.13 0.98 -3.94
C ARG A 68 -13.31 1.29 -5.42
N SER A 69 -13.53 2.56 -5.77
CA SER A 69 -13.62 3.01 -7.15
C SER A 69 -12.32 2.70 -7.92
N LEU A 70 -11.17 3.03 -7.32
CA LEU A 70 -9.87 2.78 -7.92
C LEU A 70 -9.58 1.28 -8.10
N LEU A 71 -9.92 0.45 -7.12
CA LEU A 71 -9.83 -1.01 -7.26
C LEU A 71 -10.72 -1.56 -8.38
N ASN A 72 -11.94 -1.04 -8.52
CA ASN A 72 -12.87 -1.47 -9.56
C ASN A 72 -12.34 -1.09 -10.95
N THR A 73 -11.84 0.13 -11.11
CA THR A 73 -11.25 0.58 -12.38
C THR A 73 -9.94 -0.15 -12.70
N GLN A 74 -9.14 -0.55 -11.71
CA GLN A 74 -7.93 -1.36 -11.92
C GLN A 74 -8.26 -2.78 -12.38
N LYS A 75 -9.37 -3.37 -11.91
CA LYS A 75 -9.83 -4.68 -12.40
C LYS A 75 -10.29 -4.63 -13.85
N LEU A 76 -10.94 -3.53 -14.24
CA LEU A 76 -11.48 -3.35 -15.60
C LEU A 76 -10.41 -2.95 -16.61
N SER A 77 -9.53 -2.04 -16.21
CA SER A 77 -8.45 -1.50 -17.04
C SER A 77 -7.20 -1.35 -16.18
N PRO A 78 -6.37 -2.42 -16.09
CA PRO A 78 -5.13 -2.39 -15.33
C PRO A 78 -4.18 -1.33 -15.87
N SER A 79 -3.64 -0.51 -14.97
CA SER A 79 -2.57 0.42 -15.30
C SER A 79 -1.59 0.55 -14.14
N ASP A 80 -0.36 0.86 -14.48
CA ASP A 80 0.70 1.11 -13.51
C ASP A 80 0.37 2.35 -12.65
N GLY A 81 -0.18 3.41 -13.25
CA GLY A 81 -0.55 4.63 -12.53
C GLY A 81 -1.58 4.36 -11.42
N LYS A 82 -2.63 3.57 -11.71
CA LYS A 82 -3.61 3.14 -10.71
C LYS A 82 -2.97 2.27 -9.63
N GLN A 83 -2.02 1.41 -9.99
CA GLN A 83 -1.30 0.58 -9.02
C GLN A 83 -0.50 1.45 -8.03
N LEU A 84 0.15 2.51 -8.53
CA LEU A 84 0.86 3.47 -7.68
C LEU A 84 -0.10 4.28 -6.80
N HIS A 85 -1.25 4.69 -7.32
CA HIS A 85 -2.30 5.33 -6.53
C HIS A 85 -2.86 4.40 -5.43
N LEU A 86 -3.07 3.11 -5.71
CA LEU A 86 -3.49 2.12 -4.71
C LEU A 86 -2.43 1.95 -3.61
N MET A 87 -1.14 1.98 -3.98
CA MET A 87 -0.04 1.93 -3.02
C MET A 87 -0.06 3.13 -2.06
N VAL A 88 -0.20 4.36 -2.60
CA VAL A 88 -0.33 5.58 -1.78
C VAL A 88 -1.59 5.51 -0.92
N GLY A 89 -2.73 5.16 -1.52
CA GLY A 89 -4.02 5.12 -0.83
C GLY A 89 -4.09 4.08 0.29
N ARG A 90 -3.39 2.95 0.16
CA ARG A 90 -3.33 1.91 1.21
C ARG A 90 -2.67 2.38 2.50
N LEU A 91 -1.77 3.36 2.44
CA LEU A 91 -1.19 3.97 3.65
C LEU A 91 -2.23 4.77 4.44
N LEU A 92 -3.32 5.20 3.80
CA LEU A 92 -4.34 6.08 4.36
C LEU A 92 -5.70 5.39 4.57
N SER A 93 -5.93 4.25 3.93
CA SER A 93 -7.19 3.50 4.01
C SER A 93 -7.00 2.01 3.74
N GLU A 94 -7.61 1.19 4.59
CA GLU A 94 -7.59 -0.27 4.41
C GLU A 94 -8.49 -0.74 3.26
N ALA A 95 -9.37 0.13 2.76
CA ALA A 95 -10.26 -0.19 1.64
C ALA A 95 -9.54 -0.25 0.29
N CYS A 96 -8.29 0.22 0.19
CA CYS A 96 -7.48 0.22 -1.05
C CYS A 96 -6.93 -1.17 -1.43
N GLY A 97 -7.37 -2.23 -0.74
CA GLY A 97 -7.03 -3.62 -1.07
C GLY A 97 -5.94 -4.19 -0.17
N ASP A 98 -5.56 -5.44 -0.44
CA ASP A 98 -4.61 -6.17 0.40
C ASP A 98 -3.17 -5.75 0.12
N ILE A 99 -2.37 -5.53 1.17
CA ILE A 99 -0.96 -5.13 1.05
C ILE A 99 -0.16 -6.07 0.14
N PRO A 100 -0.24 -7.42 0.25
CA PRO A 100 0.52 -8.32 -0.62
C PRO A 100 0.23 -8.10 -2.11
N ARG A 101 -1.05 -7.98 -2.47
CA ARG A 101 -1.48 -7.77 -3.86
C ARG A 101 -0.99 -6.43 -4.40
N ILE A 102 -0.98 -5.41 -3.56
CA ILE A 102 -0.44 -4.09 -3.92
C ILE A 102 1.06 -4.19 -4.20
N LEU A 103 1.82 -4.82 -3.30
CA LEU A 103 3.27 -4.99 -3.45
C LEU A 103 3.62 -5.80 -4.70
N ASP A 104 2.89 -6.88 -4.98
CA ASP A 104 3.07 -7.70 -6.18
C ASP A 104 2.85 -6.87 -7.45
N GLY A 105 1.78 -6.06 -7.49
CA GLY A 105 1.51 -5.20 -8.62
C GLY A 105 2.54 -4.07 -8.79
N VAL A 106 3.06 -3.51 -7.70
CA VAL A 106 4.11 -2.47 -7.76
C VAL A 106 5.42 -3.03 -8.31
N GLN A 107 5.78 -4.28 -7.99
CA GLN A 107 6.95 -4.94 -8.56
C GLN A 107 6.80 -5.21 -10.07
N ALA A 108 5.58 -5.32 -10.57
CA ALA A 108 5.27 -5.52 -11.98
C ALA A 108 5.18 -4.22 -12.79
N VAL A 109 5.30 -3.05 -12.15
CA VAL A 109 5.25 -1.74 -12.83
C VAL A 109 6.38 -1.62 -13.84
N SER A 110 6.03 -1.12 -15.02
CA SER A 110 6.96 -0.97 -16.13
C SER A 110 8.17 -0.09 -15.77
N PRO A 111 9.37 -0.40 -16.29
CA PRO A 111 10.55 0.45 -16.14
C PRO A 111 10.38 1.84 -16.77
N GLY A 112 9.29 2.13 -17.48
CA GLY A 112 8.94 3.49 -17.88
C GLY A 112 8.86 4.45 -16.68
N TYR A 113 8.31 4.00 -15.54
CA TYR A 113 8.30 4.74 -14.28
C TYR A 113 9.68 4.77 -13.59
N ALA A 114 10.60 3.91 -14.03
CA ALA A 114 11.98 3.92 -13.58
C ALA A 114 12.81 5.02 -14.26
N SER A 115 12.24 5.82 -15.17
CA SER A 115 12.97 6.97 -15.72
C SER A 115 12.98 8.19 -14.78
N ASP A 116 11.94 8.39 -13.95
CA ASP A 116 11.91 9.46 -12.93
C ASP A 116 12.43 8.94 -11.59
N GLU A 117 13.65 9.36 -11.23
CA GLU A 117 14.30 8.98 -9.97
C GLU A 117 13.46 9.37 -8.73
N ARG A 118 12.69 10.46 -8.80
CA ARG A 118 11.87 10.91 -7.67
C ARG A 118 10.70 9.95 -7.43
N VAL A 119 10.08 9.48 -8.50
CA VAL A 119 9.03 8.45 -8.44
C VAL A 119 9.59 7.15 -7.89
N GLN A 120 10.78 6.72 -8.33
CA GLN A 120 11.44 5.52 -7.80
C GLN A 120 11.66 5.61 -6.28
N ARG A 121 12.15 6.75 -5.78
CA ARG A 121 12.36 6.97 -4.35
C ARG A 121 11.05 6.90 -3.58
N LEU A 122 9.98 7.49 -4.11
CA LEU A 122 8.64 7.41 -3.53
C LEU A 122 8.16 5.95 -3.44
N ILE A 123 8.30 5.20 -4.54
CA ILE A 123 7.94 3.77 -4.61
C ILE A 123 8.72 2.96 -3.57
N ALA A 124 10.04 3.18 -3.46
CA ALA A 124 10.88 2.47 -2.50
C ALA A 124 10.45 2.73 -1.05
N ILE A 125 10.20 3.99 -0.70
CA ILE A 125 9.75 4.39 0.65
C ILE A 125 8.40 3.76 0.98
N HIS A 126 7.43 3.88 0.07
CA HIS A 126 6.07 3.36 0.30
C HIS A 126 6.04 1.83 0.34
N THR A 127 6.79 1.16 -0.54
CA THR A 127 6.94 -0.31 -0.54
C THR A 127 7.54 -0.81 0.77
N GLN A 128 8.59 -0.15 1.26
CA GLN A 128 9.19 -0.50 2.56
C GLN A 128 8.22 -0.27 3.72
N THR A 129 7.46 0.82 3.68
CA THR A 129 6.44 1.14 4.70
C THR A 129 5.34 0.08 4.74
N LEU A 130 4.76 -0.26 3.58
CA LEU A 130 3.75 -1.30 3.46
C LEU A 130 4.26 -2.67 3.90
N THR A 131 5.50 -3.01 3.56
CA THR A 131 6.14 -4.26 4.00
C THR A 131 6.24 -4.34 5.53
N ARG A 132 6.61 -3.23 6.19
CA ARG A 132 6.66 -3.16 7.66
C ARG A 132 5.28 -3.33 8.26
N MET A 133 4.27 -2.62 7.73
CA MET A 133 2.87 -2.74 8.19
C MET A 133 2.35 -4.17 8.08
N HIS A 134 2.60 -4.84 6.95
CA HIS A 134 2.20 -6.23 6.73
C HIS A 134 2.88 -7.21 7.68
N ASN A 135 4.17 -7.02 7.93
CA ASN A 135 4.90 -7.87 8.87
C ASN A 135 4.43 -7.65 10.31
N GLN A 136 4.03 -6.43 10.66
CA GLN A 136 3.46 -6.11 11.97
C GLN A 136 2.09 -6.77 12.15
N SER A 137 1.19 -6.67 11.16
CA SER A 137 -0.12 -7.32 11.24
C SER A 137 -0.01 -8.84 11.35
N LYS A 138 0.91 -9.46 10.59
CA LYS A 138 1.22 -10.90 10.72
C LYS A 138 1.68 -11.27 12.12
N LYS A 139 2.59 -10.49 12.72
CA LYS A 139 3.09 -10.74 14.08
C LYS A 139 1.96 -10.67 15.11
N LEU A 140 1.09 -9.66 15.03
CA LEU A 140 -0.07 -9.52 15.91
C LEU A 140 -1.00 -10.74 15.80
N ASN A 141 -1.34 -11.15 14.58
CA ASN A 141 -2.19 -12.32 14.35
C ASN A 141 -1.59 -13.61 14.95
N THR A 142 -0.27 -13.82 14.83
CA THR A 142 0.39 -14.99 15.44
C THR A 142 0.42 -14.92 16.98
N ALA A 143 0.52 -13.72 17.55
CA ALA A 143 0.49 -13.53 19.00
C ALA A 143 -0.91 -13.80 19.56
N GLU A 144 -1.96 -13.30 18.89
CA GLU A 144 -3.35 -13.58 19.25
C GLU A 144 -3.69 -15.07 19.16
N GLN A 145 -3.23 -15.76 18.12
CA GLN A 145 -3.43 -17.22 18.00
C GLN A 145 -2.73 -17.99 19.13
N LYS A 146 -1.52 -17.58 19.52
CA LYS A 146 -0.81 -18.17 20.66
C LYS A 146 -1.56 -17.91 21.98
N GLN A 147 -2.08 -16.70 22.20
CA GLN A 147 -2.88 -16.39 23.38
C GLN A 147 -4.17 -17.21 23.43
N LYS A 148 -4.89 -17.34 22.31
CA LYS A 148 -6.09 -18.19 22.23
C LYS A 148 -5.76 -19.65 22.56
N LYS A 149 -4.63 -20.18 22.07
CA LYS A 149 -4.18 -21.55 22.36
C LYS A 149 -3.78 -21.75 23.82
N VAL A 150 -3.15 -20.75 24.46
CA VAL A 150 -2.82 -20.80 25.89
C VAL A 150 -4.09 -20.74 26.74
N LYS A 151 -5.07 -19.90 26.36
CA LYS A 151 -6.36 -19.80 27.05
C LYS A 151 -7.16 -21.11 26.96
N THR A 152 -7.23 -21.74 25.78
CA THR A 152 -7.93 -23.03 25.63
C THR A 152 -7.22 -24.18 26.34
N VAL A 153 -5.88 -24.16 26.46
CA VAL A 153 -5.15 -25.16 27.27
C VAL A 153 -5.44 -24.97 28.77
N LEU A 154 -5.53 -23.74 29.26
CA LEU A 154 -5.91 -23.45 30.64
C LEU A 154 -7.36 -23.87 30.94
N GLU A 155 -8.31 -23.56 30.07
CA GLU A 155 -9.72 -23.97 30.22
C GLU A 155 -9.89 -25.50 30.09
N SER A 156 -9.11 -26.18 29.24
CA SER A 156 -9.17 -27.65 29.11
C SER A 156 -8.58 -28.43 30.29
N LYS A 157 -7.87 -27.75 31.20
CA LYS A 157 -7.32 -28.34 32.43
C LYS A 157 -8.22 -28.09 33.66
N GLU A 158 -9.31 -27.33 33.51
CA GLU A 158 -10.26 -26.99 34.58
C GLU A 158 -11.52 -27.86 34.60
N THR A 159 -11.66 -28.86 33.73
CA THR A 159 -12.78 -29.83 33.79
C THR A 159 -12.60 -30.96 34.81
N ALA A 160 -11.66 -30.83 35.74
CA ALA A 160 -11.60 -31.64 36.96
C ALA A 160 -11.78 -30.70 38.18
N GLU A 161 -13.03 -30.60 38.63
CA GLU A 161 -13.54 -29.83 39.80
C GLU A 161 -12.63 -29.86 41.06
N PRO A 162 -12.74 -28.88 42.01
CA PRO A 162 -14.02 -28.36 42.50
C PRO A 162 -14.12 -26.83 42.73
N LYS A 163 -15.37 -26.35 42.60
CA LYS A 163 -15.95 -25.02 42.90
C LYS A 163 -15.58 -24.34 44.25
N LYS A 164 -14.62 -24.88 45.01
CA LYS A 164 -14.17 -24.34 46.29
C LYS A 164 -13.18 -23.18 46.15
N ASP A 165 -12.38 -23.14 45.07
CA ASP A 165 -11.33 -22.12 44.93
C ASP A 165 -11.86 -20.79 44.37
N GLU A 166 -12.91 -20.82 43.53
CA GLU A 166 -13.54 -19.58 43.05
C GLU A 166 -14.15 -18.76 44.19
N ASN A 167 -14.79 -19.39 45.17
CA ASN A 167 -15.38 -18.66 46.30
C ASN A 167 -14.29 -18.02 47.18
N ARG A 168 -13.13 -18.67 47.31
CA ARG A 168 -11.96 -18.11 48.01
C ARG A 168 -11.39 -16.92 47.23
N LEU A 169 -11.26 -17.05 45.92
CA LEU A 169 -10.75 -16.00 45.05
C LEU A 169 -11.69 -14.79 44.98
N LEU A 170 -13.00 -15.02 45.02
CA LEU A 170 -14.01 -13.94 45.09
C LEU A 170 -13.96 -13.22 46.44
N ARG A 171 -13.74 -13.94 47.55
CA ARG A 171 -13.53 -13.32 48.87
C ARG A 171 -12.28 -12.46 48.91
N GLU A 172 -11.18 -12.96 48.36
CA GLU A 172 -9.91 -12.21 48.30
C GLU A 172 -10.05 -10.94 47.44
N LYS A 173 -10.77 -11.01 46.32
CA LYS A 173 -11.06 -9.83 45.49
C LYS A 173 -11.95 -8.82 46.20
N LEU A 174 -12.97 -9.26 46.93
CA LEU A 174 -13.84 -8.38 47.70
C LEU A 174 -13.10 -7.70 48.86
N ASP A 175 -12.21 -8.43 49.54
CA ASP A 175 -11.38 -7.86 50.61
C ASP A 175 -10.35 -6.87 50.07
N ALA A 176 -9.78 -7.12 48.89
CA ALA A 176 -8.88 -6.17 48.22
C ALA A 176 -9.61 -4.86 47.83
N ILE A 177 -10.82 -4.96 47.27
CA ILE A 177 -11.64 -3.78 46.93
C ILE A 177 -12.00 -2.99 48.20
N ARG A 178 -12.42 -3.67 49.26
CA ARG A 178 -12.75 -3.02 50.54
C ARG A 178 -11.53 -2.35 51.18
N SER A 179 -10.34 -2.94 51.02
CA SER A 179 -9.08 -2.34 51.48
C SER A 179 -8.73 -1.06 50.70
N MET A 180 -8.93 -1.09 49.37
CA MET A 180 -8.73 0.08 48.53
C MET A 180 -9.73 1.20 48.82
N GLU A 181 -11.01 0.89 49.03
CA GLU A 181 -12.03 1.88 49.44
C GLU A 181 -11.66 2.55 50.76
N LYS A 182 -11.23 1.76 51.76
CA LYS A 182 -10.78 2.30 53.05
C LYS A 182 -9.58 3.23 52.91
N GLN A 183 -8.59 2.88 52.07
CA GLN A 183 -7.44 3.76 51.82
C GLN A 183 -7.84 5.05 51.10
N MET A 184 -8.85 4.99 50.22
CA MET A 184 -9.36 6.18 49.55
C MET A 184 -10.11 7.09 50.52
N ASP A 185 -10.94 6.55 51.41
CA ASP A 185 -11.67 7.35 52.40
C ASP A 185 -10.72 8.02 53.42
N GLU A 186 -9.67 7.32 53.88
CA GLU A 186 -8.64 7.88 54.78
C GLU A 186 -7.79 8.99 54.11
N SER A 187 -7.64 8.94 52.77
CA SER A 187 -6.95 9.97 51.99
C SER A 187 -7.77 11.24 51.74
N VAL A 188 -9.10 11.18 51.96
CA VAL A 188 -10.02 12.31 51.77
C VAL A 188 -10.24 13.09 53.08
N GLU A 189 -10.15 12.43 54.24
CA GLU A 189 -10.24 13.09 55.57
C GLU A 189 -8.93 13.75 56.04
N SER A 190 -7.84 13.63 55.27
CA SER A 190 -6.52 14.20 55.58
C SER A 190 -6.21 15.54 54.87
N ASN A 191 -7.23 16.22 54.35
CA ASN A 191 -7.22 17.62 53.87
C ASN A 191 -8.30 18.45 54.55
#